data_AF-A0A9P5LEE7-F1
#
_entry.id   AF-A0A9P5LEE7-F1
#
_cell.length_a   1.000
_cell.length_b   1.000
_cell.length_c   1.000
_cell.angle_alpha   90.00
_cell.angle_beta   90.00
_cell.angle_gamma   90.00
#
_symmetry.space_group_name_H-M   'P 1'
#
loop_
_entity.id
_entity.type
_entity.pdbx_description
1 polymer ?
#
loop_
_entity_poly.entity_id
_entity_poly.type
_entity_poly.pdbx_seq_one_letter_code
_entity_poly.pdbx_strand_id
1 'polypeptide(L)'
;MYNLDPPLVTSLLAVQVPKGRRQICRYDDGTGDSLDVPLGTTAFFSGYKLYELLSEEEKRFIRTSKVEYAAHPYIWMSKAKSRSNGLGIVSEGLELSDNDLPPVDDSKVKIYPMAWKNPVTGNLAMMVYPTCIRKIHLENGEVLDDLEDIREKLYKMQRRGIDPNRIYAHDWKEGDLVIFNNHGVMHSIVGSFSESEVRIFRQCNMAASYAPQGPEEMK
;
A
#
# COMPACT_ATOMS: atom_id res chain seq x y z
N MET A 1 10.11 4.52 -3.90
CA MET A 1 9.97 3.46 -4.94
C MET A 1 10.56 3.99 -6.24
N TYR A 2 11.32 3.15 -6.94
CA TYR A 2 12.36 3.50 -7.93
C TYR A 2 13.43 4.45 -7.36
N ASN A 3 14.69 3.99 -7.28
CA ASN A 3 15.84 4.70 -6.70
C ASN A 3 15.77 5.00 -5.18
N LEU A 4 14.58 5.16 -4.61
CA LEU A 4 14.37 5.55 -3.22
C LEU A 4 13.71 4.43 -2.40
N ASP A 5 14.28 4.17 -1.22
CA ASP A 5 13.70 3.27 -0.23
C ASP A 5 12.46 3.88 0.41
N PRO A 6 11.46 3.04 0.81
CA PRO A 6 10.27 3.53 1.48
C PRO A 6 10.66 4.28 2.76
N PRO A 7 9.98 5.39 3.10
CA PRO A 7 10.19 6.08 4.38
C PRO A 7 9.99 5.14 5.56
N LEU A 8 10.74 5.35 6.65
CA LEU A 8 10.50 4.69 7.94
C LEU A 8 9.27 5.30 8.64
N VAL A 9 9.18 6.62 8.60
CA VAL A 9 8.16 7.42 9.26
C VAL A 9 7.65 8.46 8.29
N THR A 10 6.33 8.65 8.30
CA THR A 10 5.64 9.72 7.58
C THR A 10 4.94 10.61 8.59
N SER A 11 4.98 11.93 8.37
CA SER A 11 4.17 12.89 9.11
C SER A 11 3.17 13.61 8.22
N LEU A 12 1.98 13.86 8.78
CA LEU A 12 0.90 14.63 8.17
C LEU A 12 0.37 15.63 9.19
N LEU A 13 0.51 16.91 8.88
CA LEU A 13 -0.07 18.02 9.64
C LEU A 13 -1.31 18.54 8.89
N ALA A 14 -2.48 18.47 9.53
CA ALA A 14 -3.71 19.05 9.03
C ALA A 14 -3.67 20.58 9.13
N VAL A 15 -3.68 21.27 8.00
CA VAL A 15 -3.72 22.75 7.95
C VAL A 15 -5.15 23.22 7.76
N GLN A 16 -5.86 22.61 6.83
CA GLN A 16 -7.25 22.89 6.54
C GLN A 16 -7.95 21.59 6.17
N VAL A 17 -9.07 21.30 6.81
CA VAL A 17 -9.85 20.08 6.56
C VAL A 17 -11.30 20.43 6.20
N PRO A 18 -11.97 19.61 5.38
CA PRO A 18 -13.39 19.82 5.09
C PRO A 18 -14.23 19.74 6.36
N LYS A 19 -15.26 20.58 6.46
CA LYS A 19 -16.12 20.65 7.65
C LYS A 19 -17.36 19.76 7.50
N GLY A 20 -17.57 18.87 8.47
CA GLY A 20 -18.89 18.36 8.85
C GLY A 20 -19.54 17.29 7.95
N ARG A 21 -18.98 16.94 6.79
CA ARG A 21 -19.50 15.87 5.93
C ARG A 21 -18.83 14.53 6.24
N ARG A 22 -19.65 13.51 6.50
CA ARG A 22 -19.25 12.09 6.45
C ARG A 22 -19.64 11.49 5.11
N GLN A 23 -19.07 10.33 4.79
CA GLN A 23 -19.33 9.63 3.53
C GLN A 23 -19.27 8.12 3.77
N ILE A 24 -19.98 7.37 2.92
CA ILE A 24 -19.93 5.92 2.92
C ILE A 24 -18.95 5.48 1.82
N CYS A 25 -17.84 4.88 2.23
CA CYS A 25 -16.96 4.13 1.34
C CYS A 25 -17.61 2.77 1.08
N ARG A 26 -18.07 2.54 -0.16
CA ARG A 26 -18.60 1.25 -0.61
C ARG A 26 -17.47 0.45 -1.22
N TYR A 27 -17.37 -0.83 -0.84
CA TYR A 27 -16.24 -1.64 -1.29
C TYR A 27 -16.45 -2.19 -2.70
N ASP A 28 -17.70 -2.35 -3.13
CA ASP A 28 -18.11 -2.76 -4.49
C ASP A 28 -17.34 -3.98 -5.05
N ASP A 29 -16.97 -4.92 -4.18
CA ASP A 29 -16.22 -6.13 -4.50
C ASP A 29 -17.05 -7.41 -4.31
N GLY A 30 -18.37 -7.27 -4.25
CA GLY A 30 -19.32 -8.37 -4.05
C GLY A 30 -19.57 -8.77 -2.59
N THR A 31 -18.79 -8.26 -1.63
CA THR A 31 -19.01 -8.55 -0.20
C THR A 31 -20.21 -7.81 0.41
N GLY A 32 -20.58 -6.66 -0.18
CA GLY A 32 -21.55 -5.74 0.41
C GLY A 32 -20.98 -4.87 1.55
N ASP A 33 -19.68 -4.97 1.82
CA ASP A 33 -19.02 -4.18 2.86
C ASP A 33 -19.09 -2.68 2.54
N SER A 34 -19.30 -1.91 3.59
CA SER A 34 -19.22 -0.45 3.54
C SER A 34 -18.68 0.10 4.85
N LEU A 35 -18.10 1.29 4.78
CA LEU A 35 -17.50 1.96 5.92
C LEU A 35 -17.89 3.44 5.93
N ASP A 36 -18.51 3.88 7.03
CA ASP A 36 -18.77 5.29 7.28
C ASP A 36 -17.50 5.98 7.76
N VAL A 37 -17.04 6.97 6.99
CA VAL A 37 -15.78 7.69 7.24
C VAL A 37 -15.95 9.20 7.13
N PRO A 38 -15.11 9.99 7.82
CA PRO A 38 -15.02 11.43 7.57
C PRO A 38 -14.61 11.71 6.11
N LEU A 39 -15.09 12.82 5.55
CA LEU A 39 -14.67 13.25 4.22
C LEU A 39 -13.16 13.56 4.18
N GLY A 40 -12.45 12.99 3.21
CA GLY A 40 -11.03 13.29 3.03
C GLY A 40 -10.13 12.74 4.12
N THR A 41 -10.61 11.75 4.88
CA THR A 41 -9.82 11.10 5.93
C THR A 41 -8.64 10.33 5.34
N THR A 42 -7.70 9.96 6.22
CA THR A 42 -6.70 8.94 5.94
C THR A 42 -7.12 7.68 6.69
N ALA A 43 -7.39 6.61 5.94
CA ALA A 43 -7.69 5.30 6.46
C ALA A 43 -6.39 4.49 6.58
N PHE A 44 -6.22 3.80 7.69
CA PHE A 44 -5.07 2.96 8.00
C PHE A 44 -5.50 1.54 8.30
N PHE A 45 -4.66 0.57 7.93
CA PHE A 45 -4.72 -0.77 8.48
C PHE A 45 -3.32 -1.26 8.86
N SER A 46 -3.28 -2.19 9.82
CA SER A 46 -2.04 -2.73 10.36
C SER A 46 -1.52 -3.87 9.50
N GLY A 47 -0.31 -3.73 8.95
CA GLY A 47 0.40 -4.80 8.25
C GLY A 47 0.73 -5.99 9.17
N TYR A 48 0.93 -5.73 10.48
CA TYR A 48 1.10 -6.78 11.50
C TYR A 48 -0.19 -7.56 11.70
N LYS A 49 -1.33 -6.87 11.81
CA LYS A 49 -2.62 -7.58 11.97
C LYS A 49 -2.97 -8.37 10.73
N LEU A 50 -2.72 -7.82 9.54
CA LEU A 50 -2.88 -8.54 8.29
C LEU A 50 -2.02 -9.81 8.27
N TYR A 51 -0.75 -9.71 8.68
CA TYR A 51 0.16 -10.85 8.77
C TYR A 51 -0.37 -11.99 9.66
N GLU A 52 -0.91 -11.66 10.83
CA GLU A 52 -1.51 -12.65 11.75
C GLU A 52 -2.69 -13.40 11.12
N LEU A 53 -3.48 -12.73 10.27
CA LEU A 53 -4.68 -13.26 9.63
C LEU A 53 -4.39 -14.16 8.41
N LEU A 54 -3.13 -14.25 7.98
CA LEU A 54 -2.73 -15.12 6.88
C LEU A 54 -2.72 -16.59 7.33
N SER A 55 -3.06 -17.48 6.39
CA SER A 55 -2.85 -18.92 6.56
C SER A 55 -1.36 -19.22 6.67
N GLU A 56 -0.99 -20.40 7.17
CA GLU A 56 0.43 -20.79 7.24
C GLU A 56 1.08 -20.93 5.85
N GLU A 57 0.30 -21.31 4.84
CA GLU A 57 0.75 -21.33 3.44
C GLU A 57 1.02 -19.91 2.93
N GLU A 58 0.10 -18.98 3.16
CA GLU A 58 0.27 -17.56 2.78
C GLU A 58 1.46 -16.93 3.53
N LYS A 59 1.62 -17.23 4.83
CA LYS A 59 2.78 -16.78 5.62
C LYS A 59 4.08 -17.32 5.06
N ARG A 60 4.14 -18.60 4.68
CA ARG A 60 5.32 -19.20 4.04
C ARG A 60 5.63 -18.46 2.75
N PHE A 61 4.64 -18.30 1.88
CA PHE A 61 4.77 -17.58 0.61
C PHE A 61 5.35 -16.18 0.78
N ILE A 62 4.79 -15.35 1.67
CA ILE A 62 5.30 -13.97 1.84
C ILE A 62 6.62 -13.88 2.63
N ARG A 63 6.97 -14.91 3.41
CA ARG A 63 8.26 -14.96 4.12
C ARG A 63 9.41 -15.26 3.17
N THR A 64 9.18 -16.09 2.15
CA THR A 64 10.22 -16.58 1.24
C THR A 64 10.26 -15.83 -0.10
N SER A 65 9.18 -15.13 -0.46
CA SER A 65 9.09 -14.39 -1.73
C SER A 65 9.48 -12.92 -1.59
N LYS A 66 9.92 -12.32 -2.71
CA LYS A 66 10.23 -10.90 -2.83
C LYS A 66 9.36 -10.24 -3.91
N VAL A 67 8.96 -9.00 -3.68
CA VAL A 67 8.19 -8.19 -4.62
C VAL A 67 9.09 -7.23 -5.38
N GLU A 68 8.95 -7.19 -6.70
CA GLU A 68 9.54 -6.18 -7.58
C GLU A 68 8.51 -5.11 -7.92
N TYR A 69 8.91 -3.85 -7.81
CA TYR A 69 8.07 -2.70 -8.17
C TYR A 69 8.46 -2.13 -9.53
N ALA A 70 7.46 -1.66 -10.28
CA ALA A 70 7.69 -1.02 -11.57
C ALA A 70 8.58 0.24 -11.44
N ALA A 71 9.42 0.47 -12.45
CA ALA A 71 10.12 1.73 -12.61
C ALA A 71 9.12 2.86 -12.91
N HIS A 72 9.45 4.08 -12.49
CA HIS A 72 8.58 5.26 -12.67
C HIS A 72 7.10 4.98 -12.34
N PRO A 73 6.80 4.44 -11.14
CA PRO A 73 5.56 3.69 -10.89
C PRO A 73 4.28 4.48 -11.16
N TYR A 74 4.25 5.78 -10.86
CA TYR A 74 3.09 6.65 -11.10
C TYR A 74 2.87 7.00 -12.56
N ILE A 75 3.93 6.99 -13.38
CA ILE A 75 3.82 7.15 -14.84
C ILE A 75 3.33 5.83 -15.43
N TRP A 76 3.95 4.71 -15.00
CA TRP A 76 3.61 3.36 -15.42
C TRP A 76 2.12 3.04 -15.28
N MET A 77 1.52 3.33 -14.13
CA MET A 77 0.10 3.04 -13.87
C MET A 77 -0.86 4.21 -14.13
N SER A 78 -0.41 5.29 -14.79
CA SER A 78 -1.16 6.56 -14.88
C SER A 78 -2.55 6.45 -15.51
N LYS A 79 -2.78 5.43 -16.34
CA LYS A 79 -4.07 5.18 -17.01
C LYS A 79 -4.95 4.15 -16.30
N ALA A 80 -4.39 3.39 -15.35
CA ALA A 80 -5.12 2.34 -14.63
C ALA A 80 -5.98 2.95 -13.52
N LYS A 81 -7.13 2.33 -13.24
CA LYS A 81 -8.04 2.79 -12.17
C LYS A 81 -7.74 2.09 -10.86
N SER A 82 -7.91 2.81 -9.76
CA SER A 82 -7.92 2.21 -8.42
C SER A 82 -9.20 1.42 -8.18
N ARG A 83 -9.12 0.37 -7.35
CA ARG A 83 -10.32 -0.28 -6.83
C ARG A 83 -11.10 0.69 -5.95
N SER A 84 -12.42 0.56 -5.92
CA SER A 84 -13.36 1.36 -5.10
C SER A 84 -13.00 1.40 -3.62
N ASN A 85 -12.48 0.28 -3.08
CA ASN A 85 -12.04 0.16 -1.69
C ASN A 85 -10.61 0.67 -1.43
N GLY A 86 -9.93 1.21 -2.45
CA GLY A 86 -8.59 1.78 -2.33
C GLY A 86 -7.46 0.76 -2.21
N LEU A 87 -7.72 -0.54 -2.28
CA LEU A 87 -6.69 -1.59 -2.20
C LEU A 87 -6.22 -2.01 -3.60
N GLY A 88 -5.22 -1.29 -4.10
CA GLY A 88 -4.60 -1.57 -5.39
C GLY A 88 -5.43 -1.06 -6.57
N ILE A 89 -5.06 -1.53 -7.76
CA ILE A 89 -5.66 -1.12 -9.04
C ILE A 89 -6.31 -2.32 -9.74
N VAL A 90 -7.20 -2.03 -10.69
CA VAL A 90 -7.81 -3.04 -11.56
C VAL A 90 -6.86 -3.45 -12.68
N SER A 91 -6.91 -4.72 -13.09
CA SER A 91 -6.13 -5.24 -14.20
C SER A 91 -6.87 -5.00 -15.51
N GLU A 92 -6.58 -3.88 -16.16
CA GLU A 92 -7.23 -3.46 -17.42
C GLU A 92 -6.23 -3.44 -18.61
N GLY A 93 -4.97 -3.83 -18.38
CA GLY A 93 -3.90 -3.77 -19.40
C GLY A 93 -3.56 -2.35 -19.85
N LEU A 94 -3.74 -1.36 -18.95
CA LEU A 94 -3.57 0.07 -19.23
C LEU A 94 -2.20 0.61 -18.79
N GLU A 95 -1.38 -0.23 -18.16
CA GLU A 95 -0.02 0.07 -17.79
C GLU A 95 0.83 0.40 -19.03
N LEU A 96 1.68 1.41 -18.91
CA LEU A 96 2.56 1.80 -20.00
C LEU A 96 3.62 0.73 -20.25
N SER A 97 3.98 0.55 -21.54
CA SER A 97 5.09 -0.31 -21.94
C SER A 97 6.43 0.34 -21.59
N ASP A 98 7.51 -0.45 -21.56
CA ASP A 98 8.86 0.07 -21.28
C ASP A 98 9.29 1.16 -22.29
N ASN A 99 8.76 1.14 -23.52
CA ASN A 99 9.04 2.16 -24.55
C ASN A 99 8.32 3.50 -24.30
N ASP A 100 7.23 3.49 -23.54
CA ASP A 100 6.43 4.67 -23.20
C ASP A 100 6.88 5.30 -21.86
N LEU A 101 7.81 4.66 -21.16
CA LEU A 101 8.38 5.14 -19.91
C LEU A 101 9.64 5.98 -20.14
N PRO A 102 9.97 6.90 -19.22
CA PRO A 102 11.31 7.48 -19.19
C PRO A 102 12.38 6.37 -19.06
N PRO A 103 13.63 6.61 -19.49
CA PRO A 103 14.69 5.59 -19.42
C PRO A 103 14.78 4.92 -18.05
N VAL A 104 14.80 3.60 -18.07
CA VAL A 104 14.86 2.75 -16.87
C VAL A 104 16.31 2.32 -16.66
N ASP A 105 16.78 2.50 -15.42
CA ASP A 105 18.03 1.97 -14.92
C ASP A 105 17.70 0.82 -13.98
N ASP A 106 17.98 -0.41 -14.42
CA ASP A 106 17.64 -1.63 -13.70
C ASP A 106 18.25 -1.69 -12.29
N SER A 107 19.39 -1.02 -12.06
CA SER A 107 20.00 -0.93 -10.73
C SER A 107 19.17 -0.15 -9.72
N LYS A 108 18.22 0.67 -10.19
CA LYS A 108 17.30 1.48 -9.38
C LYS A 108 15.95 0.80 -9.16
N VAL A 109 15.67 -0.30 -9.86
CA VAL A 109 14.47 -1.12 -9.64
C VAL A 109 14.55 -1.70 -8.24
N LYS A 110 13.42 -1.64 -7.52
CA LYS A 110 13.37 -2.02 -6.11
C LYS A 110 12.72 -3.39 -5.97
N ILE A 111 13.47 -4.31 -5.38
CA ILE A 111 13.01 -5.65 -4.99
C ILE A 111 13.09 -5.73 -3.48
N TYR A 112 11.97 -6.00 -2.81
CA TYR A 112 11.89 -6.06 -1.34
C TYR A 112 11.27 -7.37 -0.86
N PRO A 113 11.56 -7.79 0.38
CA PRO A 113 10.78 -8.84 1.05
C PRO A 113 9.28 -8.49 1.07
N MET A 114 8.41 -9.50 1.01
CA MET A 114 6.95 -9.27 1.14
C MET A 114 6.49 -9.17 2.61
N ALA A 115 7.22 -9.82 3.53
CA ALA A 115 7.06 -9.65 4.97
C ALA A 115 8.19 -8.76 5.51
N TRP A 116 7.86 -7.65 6.18
CA TRP A 116 8.85 -6.74 6.75
C TRP A 116 8.98 -6.95 8.26
N LYS A 117 10.22 -7.07 8.75
CA LYS A 117 10.54 -7.21 10.16
C LYS A 117 10.59 -5.83 10.82
N ASN A 118 9.88 -5.68 11.93
CA ASN A 118 10.05 -4.55 12.82
C ASN A 118 11.40 -4.68 13.56
N PRO A 119 12.32 -3.72 13.44
CA PRO A 119 13.64 -3.83 14.06
C PRO A 119 13.61 -3.70 15.59
N VAL A 120 12.53 -3.13 16.16
CA VAL A 120 12.38 -2.95 17.61
C VAL A 120 11.70 -4.16 18.25
N THR A 121 10.63 -4.67 17.64
CA THR A 121 9.81 -5.75 18.22
C THR A 121 10.12 -7.13 17.67
N GLY A 122 10.78 -7.23 16.51
CA GLY A 122 10.98 -8.48 15.78
C GLY A 122 9.73 -9.00 15.05
N ASN A 123 8.57 -8.38 15.22
CA ASN A 123 7.32 -8.81 14.58
C ASN A 123 7.37 -8.63 13.06
N LEU A 124 6.70 -9.51 12.33
CA LEU A 124 6.54 -9.42 10.88
C LEU A 124 5.23 -8.73 10.51
N ALA A 125 5.29 -7.81 9.54
CA ALA A 125 4.15 -7.20 8.88
C ALA A 125 4.11 -7.62 7.40
N MET A 126 2.92 -7.93 6.87
CA MET A 126 2.78 -8.04 5.41
C MET A 126 2.73 -6.63 4.82
N MET A 127 3.80 -6.25 4.12
CA MET A 127 3.97 -4.91 3.56
C MET A 127 4.31 -5.02 2.08
N VAL A 128 3.25 -5.16 1.29
CA VAL A 128 3.32 -5.19 -0.18
C VAL A 128 2.42 -4.08 -0.68
N TYR A 129 2.95 -3.14 -1.46
CA TYR A 129 2.12 -2.09 -2.03
C TYR A 129 1.53 -2.56 -3.38
N PRO A 130 0.24 -2.93 -3.43
CA PRO A 130 -0.32 -3.64 -4.58
C PRO A 130 -0.43 -2.78 -5.84
N THR A 131 -0.42 -1.45 -5.71
CA THR A 131 -0.66 -0.54 -6.83
C THR A 131 0.48 -0.54 -7.85
N CYS A 132 1.73 -0.70 -7.40
CA CYS A 132 2.92 -0.56 -8.25
C CYS A 132 3.72 -1.86 -8.39
N ILE A 133 3.16 -2.99 -8.00
CA ILE A 133 3.81 -4.28 -8.15
C ILE A 133 3.93 -4.65 -9.63
N ARG A 134 5.09 -5.18 -10.01
CA ARG A 134 5.37 -5.68 -11.37
C ARG A 134 5.57 -7.19 -11.39
N LYS A 135 6.37 -7.73 -10.46
CA LYS A 135 6.73 -9.16 -10.41
C LYS A 135 6.84 -9.67 -8.97
N ILE A 136 6.74 -11.00 -8.81
CA ILE A 136 7.08 -11.68 -7.56
C ILE A 136 8.19 -12.69 -7.85
N HIS A 137 9.29 -12.57 -7.13
CA HIS A 137 10.43 -13.49 -7.17
C HIS A 137 10.26 -14.54 -6.08
N LEU A 138 10.22 -15.81 -6.46
CA LEU A 138 10.05 -16.95 -5.57
C LEU A 138 11.40 -17.52 -5.13
N GLU A 139 11.42 -18.23 -4.00
CA GLU A 139 12.64 -18.83 -3.42
C GLU A 139 13.28 -19.90 -4.32
N ASN A 140 12.48 -20.58 -5.14
CA ASN A 140 12.95 -21.57 -6.12
C ASN A 140 13.57 -20.92 -7.38
N GLY A 141 13.63 -19.59 -7.46
CA GLY A 141 14.15 -18.84 -8.61
C GLY A 141 13.13 -18.56 -9.70
N GLU A 142 11.89 -19.04 -9.57
CA GLU A 142 10.79 -18.71 -10.47
C GLU A 142 10.36 -17.24 -10.28
N VAL A 143 9.96 -16.60 -11.38
CA VAL A 143 9.47 -15.22 -11.37
C VAL A 143 8.04 -15.22 -11.90
N LEU A 144 7.11 -14.84 -11.04
CA LEU A 144 5.73 -14.57 -11.45
C LEU A 144 5.68 -13.17 -12.07
N ASP A 145 5.20 -13.08 -13.31
CA ASP A 145 5.07 -11.83 -14.05
C ASP A 145 3.70 -11.63 -14.74
N ASP A 146 2.78 -12.58 -14.59
CA ASP A 146 1.37 -12.34 -14.92
C ASP A 146 0.75 -11.36 -13.91
N LEU A 147 0.51 -10.14 -14.38
CA LEU A 147 0.10 -9.03 -13.53
C LEU A 147 -1.32 -9.22 -12.96
N GLU A 148 -2.21 -9.88 -13.70
CA GLU A 148 -3.58 -10.13 -13.26
C GLU A 148 -3.59 -11.14 -12.12
N ASP A 149 -2.90 -12.26 -12.29
CA ASP A 149 -2.77 -13.31 -11.28
C ASP A 149 -2.07 -12.80 -10.02
N ILE A 150 -1.00 -12.01 -10.17
CA ILE A 150 -0.29 -11.39 -9.05
C ILE A 150 -1.22 -10.49 -8.24
N ARG A 151 -1.97 -9.62 -8.91
CA ARG A 151 -2.88 -8.67 -8.25
C ARG A 151 -4.03 -9.39 -7.57
N GLU A 152 -4.63 -10.37 -8.21
CA GLU A 152 -5.71 -11.16 -7.62
C GLU A 152 -5.22 -11.96 -6.39
N LYS A 153 -4.02 -12.56 -6.47
CA LYS A 153 -3.41 -13.25 -5.34
C LYS A 153 -3.16 -12.31 -4.16
N LEU A 154 -2.56 -11.14 -4.41
CA LEU A 154 -2.33 -10.13 -3.38
C LEU A 154 -3.63 -9.60 -2.79
N TYR A 155 -4.61 -9.31 -3.64
CA TYR A 155 -5.91 -8.82 -3.22
C TYR A 155 -6.58 -9.79 -2.25
N LYS A 156 -6.64 -11.09 -2.56
CA LYS A 156 -7.19 -12.12 -1.66
C LYS A 156 -6.49 -12.19 -0.30
N MET A 157 -5.17 -11.99 -0.27
CA MET A 157 -4.43 -11.92 0.99
C MET A 157 -4.74 -10.63 1.74
N GLN A 158 -4.63 -9.46 1.09
CA GLN A 158 -4.71 -8.14 1.73
C GLN A 158 -6.14 -7.70 2.06
N ARG A 159 -7.14 -8.21 1.36
CA ARG A 159 -8.54 -7.80 1.51
C ARG A 159 -9.08 -7.98 2.94
N ARG A 160 -8.61 -9.01 3.65
CA ARG A 160 -8.97 -9.24 5.07
C ARG A 160 -8.40 -8.17 6.03
N GLY A 161 -7.32 -7.49 5.61
CA GLY A 161 -6.71 -6.38 6.34
C GLY A 161 -7.53 -5.10 6.28
N ILE A 162 -8.36 -4.95 5.25
CA ILE A 162 -9.28 -3.82 5.09
C ILE A 162 -10.73 -4.17 5.42
N ASP A 163 -10.99 -5.22 6.20
CA ASP A 163 -12.33 -5.40 6.79
C ASP A 163 -12.76 -4.11 7.52
N PRO A 164 -14.00 -3.62 7.36
CA PRO A 164 -14.45 -2.38 7.98
C PRO A 164 -14.12 -2.26 9.48
N ASN A 165 -14.13 -3.38 10.23
CA ASN A 165 -13.81 -3.40 11.67
C ASN A 165 -12.31 -3.29 11.99
N ARG A 166 -11.42 -3.36 10.99
CA ARG A 166 -9.95 -3.27 11.12
C ARG A 166 -9.38 -1.96 10.59
N ILE A 167 -10.22 -1.10 10.01
CA ILE A 167 -9.79 0.20 9.51
C ILE A 167 -9.83 1.24 10.63
N TYR A 168 -8.71 1.94 10.78
CA TYR A 168 -8.66 3.20 11.53
C TYR A 168 -8.78 4.36 10.54
N ALA A 169 -9.96 5.00 10.51
CA ALA A 169 -10.18 6.23 9.75
C ALA A 169 -10.00 7.44 10.68
N HIS A 170 -8.93 8.21 10.48
CA HIS A 170 -8.61 9.33 11.36
C HIS A 170 -9.52 10.54 11.07
N ASP A 171 -10.36 10.91 12.04
CA ASP A 171 -11.23 12.09 11.96
C ASP A 171 -10.46 13.37 12.27
N TRP A 172 -9.82 13.90 11.23
CA TRP A 172 -8.89 15.02 11.31
C TRP A 172 -9.54 16.29 11.88
N LYS A 173 -8.78 16.98 12.73
CA LYS A 173 -9.00 18.38 13.11
C LYS A 173 -7.83 19.23 12.63
N GLU A 174 -8.10 20.50 12.31
CA GLU A 174 -7.04 21.45 11.99
C GLU A 174 -6.05 21.53 13.17
N GLY A 175 -4.75 21.42 12.87
CA GLY A 175 -3.68 21.35 13.86
C GLY A 175 -3.25 19.94 14.27
N ASP A 176 -4.01 18.89 13.91
CA ASP A 176 -3.59 17.52 14.19
C ASP A 176 -2.31 17.18 13.43
N LEU A 177 -1.33 16.63 14.16
CA LEU A 177 -0.10 16.06 13.62
C LEU A 177 -0.12 14.56 13.84
N VAL A 178 -0.32 13.79 12.76
CA VAL A 178 -0.22 12.34 12.80
C VAL A 178 1.15 11.92 12.28
N ILE A 179 1.80 11.04 13.04
CA ILE A 179 3.09 10.43 12.71
C ILE A 179 2.88 8.92 12.72
N PHE A 180 3.24 8.24 11.64
CA PHE A 180 2.99 6.80 11.53
C PHE A 180 4.19 6.03 10.97
N ASN A 181 4.30 4.77 11.43
CA ASN A 181 5.31 3.81 11.00
C ASN A 181 4.97 3.28 9.61
N ASN A 182 5.64 3.81 8.59
CA ASN A 182 5.40 3.47 7.20
C ASN A 182 5.90 2.05 6.82
N HIS A 183 6.59 1.36 7.74
CA HIS A 183 6.94 -0.05 7.63
C HIS A 183 5.97 -1.01 8.36
N GLY A 184 4.92 -0.48 9.00
CA GLY A 184 3.99 -1.27 9.79
C GLY A 184 2.51 -1.03 9.50
N VAL A 185 2.18 0.09 8.83
CA VAL A 185 0.81 0.40 8.42
C VAL A 185 0.76 0.71 6.93
N MET A 186 -0.32 0.28 6.29
CA MET A 186 -0.72 0.77 4.97
C MET A 186 -1.84 1.78 5.14
N HIS A 187 -1.92 2.72 4.19
CA HIS A 187 -2.89 3.80 4.27
C HIS A 187 -3.40 4.22 2.89
N SER A 188 -4.58 4.82 2.89
CA SER A 188 -5.21 5.40 1.71
C SER A 188 -5.96 6.67 2.08
N ILE A 189 -6.03 7.63 1.15
CA ILE A 189 -6.90 8.80 1.27
C ILE A 189 -8.30 8.37 0.84
N VAL A 190 -9.32 8.72 1.63
CA VAL A 190 -10.70 8.35 1.33
C VAL A 190 -11.54 9.59 1.02
N GLY A 191 -12.19 9.57 -0.14
CA GLY A 191 -13.29 10.48 -0.48
C GLY A 191 -13.12 11.25 -1.76
N SER A 192 -14.27 11.77 -2.22
CA SER A 192 -14.38 12.62 -3.40
C SER A 192 -14.89 13.99 -2.97
N PHE A 193 -14.10 15.02 -3.25
CA PHE A 193 -14.40 16.40 -2.89
C PHE A 193 -15.26 17.06 -3.98
N SER A 194 -16.20 17.91 -3.58
CA SER A 194 -16.77 18.90 -4.48
C SER A 194 -15.77 20.04 -4.72
N GLU A 195 -16.04 20.88 -5.71
CA GLU A 195 -15.17 22.01 -6.07
C GLU A 195 -14.95 23.01 -4.90
N SER A 196 -15.88 23.09 -3.94
CA SER A 196 -15.78 24.00 -2.80
C SER A 196 -15.14 23.38 -1.56
N GLU A 197 -14.87 22.07 -1.56
CA GLU A 197 -14.31 21.36 -0.41
C GLU A 197 -12.78 21.32 -0.50
N VAL A 198 -12.13 22.02 0.44
CA VAL A 198 -10.68 22.18 0.47
C VAL A 198 -10.05 21.29 1.53
N ARG A 199 -8.98 20.59 1.14
CA ARG A 199 -8.15 19.76 2.03
C ARG A 199 -6.67 20.11 1.84
N ILE A 200 -6.03 20.67 2.86
CA ILE A 200 -4.63 21.10 2.82
C ILE A 200 -3.87 20.45 3.98
N PHE A 201 -2.79 19.75 3.62
CA PHE A 201 -1.90 19.07 4.54
C PHE A 201 -0.45 19.47 4.26
N ARG A 202 0.36 19.56 5.32
CA ARG A 202 1.82 19.56 5.18
C ARG A 202 2.32 18.16 5.47
N GLN A 203 2.97 17.57 4.48
CA GLN A 203 3.52 16.22 4.56
C GLN A 203 5.04 16.27 4.56
N CYS A 204 5.67 15.44 5.39
CA CYS A 204 7.09 15.15 5.29
C CYS A 204 7.30 13.64 5.21
N ASN A 205 7.89 13.22 4.08
CA ASN A 205 8.33 11.85 3.85
C ASN A 205 9.82 11.90 3.54
N MET A 206 10.66 11.33 4.41
CA MET A 206 12.08 11.18 4.14
C MET A 206 12.33 9.75 3.70
N ALA A 207 12.98 9.57 2.54
CA ALA A 207 13.41 8.24 2.10
C ALA A 207 14.29 7.60 3.19
N ALA A 208 14.06 6.32 3.47
CA ALA A 208 14.88 5.62 4.45
C ALA A 208 16.33 5.52 3.97
N SER A 209 17.26 5.47 4.92
CA SER A 209 18.68 5.21 4.64
C SER A 209 18.98 3.73 4.42
N TYR A 210 17.99 2.85 4.57
CA TYR A 210 18.11 1.41 4.37
C TYR A 210 16.79 0.81 3.85
N ALA A 211 16.91 -0.28 3.10
CA ALA A 211 15.77 -1.04 2.60
C ALA A 211 15.05 -1.81 3.73
N PRO A 212 13.76 -2.13 3.57
CA PRO A 212 13.04 -2.98 4.50
C PRO A 212 13.75 -4.32 4.74
N GLN A 213 13.84 -4.72 6.01
CA GLN A 213 14.39 -6.01 6.41
C GLN A 213 13.31 -7.09 6.35
N GLY A 214 13.66 -8.25 5.81
CA GLY A 214 12.78 -9.42 5.76
C GLY A 214 12.82 -10.24 7.06
N PRO A 215 12.11 -11.38 7.11
CA PRO A 215 12.42 -12.44 8.06
C PRO A 215 13.89 -12.83 7.90
N GLU A 216 14.58 -13.14 9.00
CA GLU A 216 15.88 -13.80 8.88
C GLU A 216 15.69 -15.14 8.16
N GLU A 217 16.63 -15.53 7.31
CA GLU A 217 16.70 -16.90 6.82
C GLU A 217 16.68 -17.80 8.06
N MET A 218 15.67 -18.66 8.19
CA MET A 218 15.70 -19.70 9.21
C MET A 218 16.86 -20.62 8.82
N LYS A 219 18.03 -20.37 9.41
CA LYS A 219 19.19 -21.26 9.33
C LYS A 219 18.89 -22.57 10.02
#